data_AF-A0A1A2DRP9-F1
#
_entry.id   AF-A0A1A2DRP9-F1
#
_cell.length_a   1.000
_cell.length_b   1.000
_cell.length_c   1.000
_cell.angle_alpha   90.00
_cell.angle_beta   90.00
_cell.angle_gamma   90.00
#
_symmetry.space_group_name_H-M   'P 1'
#
loop_
_entity.id
_entity.type
_entity.pdbx_description
1 polymer ?
#
loop_
_entity_poly.entity_id
_entity_poly.type
_entity_poly.pdbx_seq_one_letter_code
_entity_poly.pdbx_strand_id
1 'polypeptide(L)' 'MPNKTTTWQTERARIAGMSSRPNRPPDDPDLVEARRNMRALKLEADVLKVLAGQPPLSEEQRFRIAELLIAGGGAQ' A
#
# COMPACT_ATOMS: atom_id res chain seq x y z
N MET A 1 0.25 6.47 24.52
CA MET A 1 1.32 6.45 23.50
C MET A 1 0.68 6.84 22.18
N PRO A 2 1.09 7.92 21.49
CA PRO A 2 0.60 8.15 20.14
C PRO A 2 1.13 7.02 19.26
N ASN A 3 0.23 6.16 18.76
CA ASN A 3 0.57 5.17 17.74
C ASN A 3 1.18 5.93 16.57
N LYS A 4 2.45 5.69 16.26
CA LYS A 4 3.06 6.28 15.07
C LYS A 4 2.22 5.83 13.87
N THR A 5 1.44 6.73 13.29
CA THR A 5 0.75 6.48 12.03
C THR A 5 1.83 6.26 10.97
N THR A 6 2.17 5.00 10.70
CA THR A 6 3.12 4.66 9.65
C THR A 6 2.52 5.08 8.32
N THR A 7 3.17 5.99 7.62
CA THR A 7 2.75 6.43 6.29
C THR A 7 3.50 5.66 5.21
N TRP A 8 2.96 5.61 3.99
CA TRP A 8 3.67 4.97 2.88
C TRP A 8 5.02 5.66 2.57
N GLN A 9 5.17 6.95 2.90
CA GLN A 9 6.44 7.67 2.80
C GLN A 9 7.48 7.17 3.81
N THR A 10 7.05 6.81 5.03
CA THR A 10 7.92 6.20 6.05
C THR A 10 8.44 4.85 5.57
N GLU A 11 7.56 3.99 5.04
CA GLU A 11 7.99 2.69 4.47
C GLU A 11 8.90 2.87 3.25
N ARG A 12 8.65 3.87 2.40
CA ARG A 12 9.55 4.22 1.28
C ARG A 12 10.96 4.59 1.77
N ALA A 13 11.07 5.41 2.82
CA ALA A 13 12.35 5.76 3.41
C ALA A 13 13.05 4.55 4.03
N ARG A 14 12.29 3.67 4.70
CA ARG A 14 12.78 2.40 5.24
C ARG A 14 13.36 1.51 4.13
N ILE A 15 12.64 1.31 3.04
CA ILE A 15 13.09 0.54 1.87
C ILE A 15 14.38 1.11 1.31
N ALA A 16 14.47 2.43 1.14
CA ALA A 16 15.68 3.09 0.63
C ALA A 16 16.88 2.87 1.56
N GLY A 17 16.70 3.03 2.87
CA GLY A 17 17.77 2.79 3.86
C GLY A 17 18.19 1.33 4.01
N MET A 18 17.31 0.38 3.68
CA MET A 18 17.64 -1.05 3.66
C MET A 18 18.30 -1.47 2.35
N SER A 19 17.86 -0.91 1.21
CA SER A 19 18.39 -1.23 -0.12
C SER A 19 19.76 -0.60 -0.38
N SER A 20 20.14 0.45 0.36
CA SER A 20 21.46 1.08 0.26
C SER A 20 22.57 0.30 0.98
N ARG A 21 22.25 -0.80 1.69
CA ARG A 21 23.23 -1.60 2.44
C ARG A 21 23.87 -2.67 1.53
N PRO A 22 25.20 -2.74 1.44
CA PRO A 22 25.89 -3.63 0.49
C PRO A 22 25.72 -5.13 0.76
N ASN A 23 25.41 -5.54 2.00
CA ASN A 23 25.29 -6.95 2.40
C ASN A 23 23.84 -7.46 2.48
N ARG A 24 22.86 -6.72 1.94
CA ARG A 24 21.45 -7.09 2.06
C ARG A 24 20.92 -7.64 0.74
N PRO A 25 20.44 -8.91 0.70
CA PRO A 25 19.86 -9.46 -0.51
C PRO A 25 18.51 -8.78 -0.83
N PRO A 26 18.12 -8.73 -2.12
CA PRO A 26 16.85 -8.13 -2.55
C PRO A 26 15.62 -8.86 -1.99
N ASP A 27 15.76 -10.15 -1.66
CA ASP A 27 14.71 -10.99 -1.09
C ASP A 27 14.75 -11.05 0.44
N ASP A 28 15.49 -10.15 1.08
CA ASP A 28 15.51 -10.04 2.54
C ASP A 28 14.07 -9.88 3.07
N PRO A 29 13.66 -10.67 4.08
CA PRO A 29 12.28 -10.71 4.54
C PRO A 29 11.79 -9.34 5.03
N ASP A 30 12.64 -8.54 5.68
CA ASP A 30 12.25 -7.20 6.12
C ASP A 30 12.03 -6.25 4.93
N LEU A 31 12.81 -6.41 3.86
CA LEU A 31 12.67 -5.61 2.64
C LEU A 31 11.40 -5.98 1.87
N VAL A 32 11.08 -7.27 1.79
CA VAL A 32 9.82 -7.75 1.20
C VAL A 32 8.62 -7.24 1.99
N GLU A 33 8.65 -7.36 3.31
CA GLU A 33 7.58 -6.87 4.18
C GLU A 33 7.41 -5.34 4.09
N ALA A 34 8.51 -4.59 4.11
CA ALA A 34 8.44 -3.13 3.93
C ALA A 34 7.84 -2.75 2.57
N ARG A 35 8.16 -3.48 1.49
CA ARG A 35 7.55 -3.28 0.17
C ARG A 35 6.06 -3.60 0.16
N ARG A 36 5.63 -4.69 0.82
CA ARG A 36 4.20 -5.04 0.97
C ARG A 36 3.45 -3.95 1.72
N ASN A 37 3.99 -3.52 2.87
CA ASN A 37 3.40 -2.46 3.69
C ASN A 37 3.31 -1.13 2.94
N MET A 38 4.37 -0.74 2.22
CA MET A 38 4.36 0.47 1.40
C MET A 38 3.24 0.43 0.35
N ARG A 39 3.06 -0.71 -0.35
CA ARG A 39 2.01 -0.87 -1.36
C ARG A 39 0.63 -0.79 -0.75
N ALA A 40 0.40 -1.44 0.39
CA ALA A 40 -0.88 -1.40 1.10
C ALA A 40 -1.23 0.01 1.56
N LEU A 41 -0.33 0.70 2.26
CA LEU A 41 -0.54 2.06 2.78
C LEU A 41 -0.73 3.07 1.65
N LYS A 42 -0.03 2.90 0.52
CA LYS A 42 -0.20 3.77 -0.64
C LYS A 42 -1.58 3.56 -1.27
N LEU A 43 -1.99 2.30 -1.47
CA LEU A 43 -3.31 1.98 -2.00
C LEU A 43 -4.42 2.55 -1.13
N GLU A 44 -4.31 2.41 0.20
CA GLU A 44 -5.26 3.00 1.15
C GLU A 44 -5.37 4.51 0.98
N ALA A 45 -4.22 5.21 0.90
CA ALA A 45 -4.19 6.65 0.68
C ALA A 45 -4.83 7.07 -0.67
N ASP A 46 -4.55 6.31 -1.73
CA ASP A 46 -5.11 6.57 -3.07
C ASP A 46 -6.64 6.32 -3.08
N VAL A 47 -7.11 5.26 -2.42
CA VAL A 47 -8.55 4.96 -2.27
C VAL A 47 -9.26 6.07 -1.51
N LEU A 48 -8.71 6.53 -0.37
CA LEU A 48 -9.29 7.63 0.39
C LEU A 48 -9.38 8.92 -0.43
N LYS A 49 -8.33 9.22 -1.21
CA LYS A 49 -8.34 10.38 -2.12
C LYS A 49 -9.43 10.28 -3.17
N VAL A 50 -9.63 9.10 -3.77
CA VAL A 50 -10.69 8.87 -4.77
C VAL A 50 -12.07 8.98 -4.14
N LEU A 51 -12.29 8.39 -2.97
CA LEU A 51 -13.58 8.43 -2.26
C LEU A 51 -13.98 9.84 -1.80
N ALA A 52 -13.00 10.69 -1.50
CA ALA A 52 -13.24 12.11 -1.21
C ALA A 52 -13.57 12.94 -2.46
N GLY A 53 -13.38 12.39 -3.66
CA GLY A 53 -13.72 13.05 -4.93
C GLY A 53 -15.21 13.26 -5.12
N GLN A 54 -15.57 14.21 -5.99
CA GLN A 54 -16.95 14.47 -6.41
C GLN A 54 -17.11 14.28 -7.92
N PRO A 55 -18.23 13.71 -8.39
CA PRO A 55 -19.32 13.10 -7.61
C PRO A 55 -18.89 11.82 -6.86
N PRO A 56 -19.58 11.44 -5.77
CA PRO A 56 -19.23 10.22 -5.04
C PRO A 56 -19.46 8.98 -5.89
N LEU A 57 -18.65 7.94 -5.69
CA LEU A 57 -18.86 6.65 -6.33
C LEU A 57 -20.20 6.05 -5.90
N SER A 58 -20.91 5.44 -6.86
CA SER A 58 -22.12 4.66 -6.56
C SER A 58 -21.78 3.42 -5.74
N GLU A 59 -22.80 2.88 -5.08
CA GLU A 59 -22.66 1.65 -4.30
C GLU A 59 -22.18 0.48 -5.17
N GLU A 60 -22.77 0.29 -6.35
CA GLU A 60 -22.38 -0.73 -7.33
C GLU A 60 -20.90 -0.60 -7.76
N GLN A 61 -20.43 0.63 -7.99
CA GLN A 61 -19.03 0.90 -8.35
C GLN A 61 -18.08 0.51 -7.21
N ARG A 62 -18.44 0.83 -5.96
CA ARG A 62 -17.64 0.43 -4.79
C ARG A 62 -17.61 -1.08 -4.60
N PHE A 63 -18.74 -1.77 -4.81
CA PHE A 63 -18.79 -3.23 -4.73
C PHE A 63 -17.88 -3.89 -5.74
N ARG A 64 -17.94 -3.48 -7.01
CA ARG A 64 -17.07 -4.02 -8.06
C ARG A 64 -15.58 -3.83 -7.74
N ILE A 65 -15.21 -2.67 -7.17
CA ILE A 65 -13.83 -2.41 -6.73
C ILE A 65 -13.44 -3.31 -5.55
N ALA A 66 -14.33 -3.50 -4.58
CA ALA A 66 -14.09 -4.38 -3.44
C ALA A 66 -13.87 -5.83 -3.88
N GLU A 67 -14.65 -6.34 -4.84
CA GLU A 67 -14.45 -7.67 -5.42
C GLU A 67 -13.08 -7.82 -6.08
N LEU A 68 -12.61 -6.81 -6.83
CA LEU A 68 -11.28 -6.83 -7.43
C LEU A 68 -10.17 -6.90 -6.38
N LEU A 69 -10.32 -6.21 -5.25
CA LEU A 69 -9.36 -6.24 -4.15
C LEU A 69 -9.36 -7.59 -3.42
N ILE A 70 -10.53 -8.19 -3.21
CA ILE A 70 -10.69 -9.50 -2.57
C ILE A 70 -10.13 -10.62 -3.46
N ALA A 71 -10.36 -10.54 -4.78
CA ALA A 71 -9.86 -11.51 -5.75
C ALA A 71 -8.34 -11.42 -5.99
N GLY A 72 -7.61 -10.53 -5.29
CA GLY A 72 -6.16 -10.39 -5.40
C GLY A 72 -5.69 -9.58 -6.62
N GLY A 73 -6.57 -8.79 -7.24
CA GLY A 73 -6.22 -7.93 -8.36
C GLY A 73 -5.75 -8.72 -9.59
N GLY A 74 -6.66 -9.47 -10.21
CA GLY A 74 -6.44 -10.09 -11.51
C GLY A 74 -5.36 -11.18 -11.52
N ALA A 75 -5.64 -12.32 -10.88
CA ALA A 75 -5.15 -13.58 -11.41
C ALA A 75 -5.98 -13.92 -12.67
N GLN A 76 -5.50 -13.46 -13.81
CA GLN A 76 -5.76 -14.04 -15.14
C GLN A 76 -4.41 -14.36 -15.75
#